data_AF-A0A958GSC1-F1
#
_entry.id   AF-A0A958GSC1-F1
#
_cell.length_a   1.000
_cell.length_b   1.000
_cell.length_c   1.000
_cell.angle_alpha   90.00
_cell.angle_beta   90.00
_cell.angle_gamma   90.00
#
_symmetry.space_group_name_H-M   'P 1'
#
loop_
_entity.id
_entity.type
_entity.pdbx_description
1 polymer ?
#
loop_
_entity_poly.entity_id
_entity_poly.type
_entity_poly.pdbx_seq_one_letter_code
_entity_poly.pdbx_strand_id
1 'polypeptide(L)' 'MFRSNQVLCATKLIRQFARISQELQDDPQALLITQKGKDPLVLVNAEIFEDLLHRRFEYEAIDWNTTTDEADL' A
#
# COMPACT_ATOMS: atom_id res chain seq x y z
N MET A 1 1.77 11.88 1.75
CA MET A 1 2.64 11.47 0.62
C MET A 1 3.35 10.19 1.04
N PHE A 2 3.03 9.03 0.44
CA PHE A 2 3.69 7.76 0.75
C PHE A 2 5.15 7.83 0.32
N ARG A 3 6.09 7.64 1.25
CA ARG A 3 7.52 7.56 0.96
C ARG A 3 7.99 6.14 1.26
N SER A 4 8.06 5.30 0.24
CA SER A 4 8.79 4.03 0.35
C SER A 4 10.26 4.34 0.12
N ASN A 5 11.01 4.55 1.22
CA ASN A 5 12.43 4.89 1.15
C ASN A 5 13.34 3.71 1.52
N GLN A 6 12.77 2.58 1.93
CA GLN A 6 13.54 1.46 2.46
C GLN A 6 13.32 0.18 1.67
N VAL A 7 14.43 -0.32 1.13
CA VAL A 7 14.52 -1.62 0.47
C VAL A 7 15.23 -2.58 1.42
N LEU A 8 14.61 -3.73 1.66
CA LEU A 8 15.08 -4.76 2.58
C LEU A 8 15.19 -6.09 1.84
N CYS A 9 16.25 -6.86 2.07
CA CYS A 9 16.29 -8.24 1.58
C CYS A 9 15.51 -9.16 2.53
N ALA A 10 14.89 -10.20 1.99
CA ALA A 10 14.09 -11.15 2.76
C ALA A 10 14.90 -11.82 3.90
N THR A 11 16.19 -12.09 3.69
CA THR A 11 17.06 -12.64 4.74
C THR A 11 17.30 -11.68 5.90
N LYS A 12 17.39 -10.38 5.65
CA LYS A 12 17.50 -9.36 6.71
C LYS A 12 16.17 -9.21 7.45
N LEU A 13 15.04 -9.24 6.74
CA LEU A 13 13.71 -9.24 7.34
C LEU A 13 13.52 -10.39 8.32
N ILE A 14 13.86 -11.62 7.92
CA ILE A 14 13.72 -12.81 8.79
C ILE A 14 14.58 -12.67 10.06
N ARG A 15 15.82 -12.21 9.93
CA ARG A 15 16.73 -12.07 11.08
C ARG A 15 16.34 -10.97 12.05
N GLN A 16 15.65 -9.94 11.58
CA GLN A 16 15.38 -8.71 12.34
C GLN A 16 13.87 -8.43 12.46
N PHE A 17 13.03 -9.45 12.27
CA PHE A 17 11.58 -9.28 12.14
C PHE A 17 10.98 -8.47 13.28
N ALA A 18 11.22 -8.87 14.54
CA ALA A 18 10.67 -8.17 15.70
C ALA A 18 11.06 -6.68 15.76
N ARG A 19 12.32 -6.36 15.43
CA ARG A 19 12.80 -4.98 15.39
C ARG A 19 12.14 -4.18 14.26
N ILE A 20 12.06 -4.75 13.06
CA ILE A 20 11.45 -4.10 11.90
C ILE A 20 9.95 -3.90 12.13
N SER A 21 9.28 -4.87 12.76
CA SER A 21 7.87 -4.74 13.15
C SER A 21 7.66 -3.61 14.16
N GLN A 22 8.54 -3.45 15.15
CA GLN A 22 8.47 -2.33 16.08
C GLN A 22 8.73 -1.00 15.36
N GLU A 23 9.76 -0.92 14.51
CA GLU A 23 10.06 0.28 13.71
C GLU A 23 8.86 0.69 12.83
N LEU A 24 8.14 -0.28 12.24
CA LEU A 24 6.92 -0.03 11.48
C LEU A 24 5.75 0.43 12.34
N GLN A 25 5.64 -0.03 13.58
CA GLN A 25 4.62 0.45 14.52
C GLN A 25 4.90 1.90 14.94
N ASP A 26 6.17 2.22 15.21
CA ASP A 26 6.59 3.53 15.68
C ASP A 26 6.56 4.58 14.54
N ASP A 27 6.93 4.18 13.32
CA ASP A 27 6.92 5.02 12.11
C ASP A 27 6.28 4.27 10.92
N PRO A 28 4.94 4.38 10.78
CA PRO A 28 4.19 3.68 9.75
C PRO A 28 4.68 4.01 8.32
N GLN A 29 5.12 2.98 7.60
CA GLN A 29 5.68 3.12 6.26
C GLN A 29 5.54 1.84 5.42
N ALA A 30 5.85 1.95 4.14
CA ALA A 30 5.94 0.80 3.23
C ALA A 30 7.41 0.43 2.99
N LEU A 31 7.72 -0.87 3.09
CA LEU A 31 9.04 -1.43 2.84
C LEU A 31 9.00 -2.34 1.62
N LEU A 32 9.96 -2.19 0.71
CA LEU A 32 10.11 -3.10 -0.42
C LEU A 32 11.00 -4.28 -0.01
N ILE A 33 10.45 -5.49 -0.03
CA ILE A 33 11.13 -6.73 0.31
C ILE A 33 11.59 -7.42 -0.97
N THR A 34 12.90 -7.63 -1.09
CA THR A 34 13.52 -8.28 -2.24
C THR A 34 14.02 -9.68 -1.89
N GLN A 35 13.84 -10.64 -2.80
CA GLN A 35 14.36 -12.00 -2.69
C GLN A 35 14.93 -12.44 -4.04
N LYS A 36 16.10 -13.08 -4.02
CA LYS A 36 16.75 -13.54 -5.25
C LYS A 36 15.86 -14.56 -5.96
N GLY A 37 15.57 -14.32 -7.24
CA GLY A 37 14.79 -15.21 -8.11
C GLY A 37 13.29 -15.25 -7.79
N LYS A 38 12.77 -14.29 -7.03
CA LYS A 38 11.34 -14.14 -6.78
C LYS A 38 10.90 -12.71 -7.00
N ASP A 39 9.61 -12.52 -7.22
CA ASP A 39 9.02 -11.20 -7.28
C ASP A 39 9.15 -10.48 -5.93
N PRO A 40 9.41 -9.17 -5.96
CA PRO A 40 9.48 -8.37 -4.75
C PRO A 40 8.10 -8.28 -4.09
N LEU A 41 8.10 -8.21 -2.76
CA LEU A 41 6.91 -8.03 -1.94
C LEU A 41 6.94 -6.64 -1.29
N VAL A 42 5.77 -6.13 -0.92
CA VAL A 42 5.67 -4.91 -0.12
C VAL A 42 5.16 -5.28 1.25
N LEU A 43 5.90 -4.89 2.29
CA LEU A 43 5.45 -4.96 3.67
C LEU A 43 4.97 -3.58 4.09
N VAL A 44 3.79 -3.52 4.70
CA VAL A 44 3.14 -2.27 5.09
C VAL A 44 2.28 -2.50 6.32
N ASN A 45 2.02 -1.46 7.11
CA ASN A 45 1.06 -1.48 8.20
C ASN A 45 -0.35 -1.80 7.70
N ALA A 46 -1.14 -2.52 8.51
CA ALA A 46 -2.50 -2.92 8.16
C ALA A 46 -3.41 -1.71 7.91
N GLU A 47 -3.38 -0.71 8.79
CA GLU A 47 -4.16 0.53 8.69
C GLU A 47 -3.87 1.27 7.37
N ILE A 48 -2.58 1.36 7.02
CA ILE A 48 -2.13 1.97 5.77
C ILE A 48 -2.67 1.20 4.55
N PHE A 49 -2.70 -0.14 4.63
CA PHE A 49 -3.24 -0.97 3.56
C PHE A 49 -4.77 -0.82 3.43
N GLU A 50 -5.50 -0.75 4.54
CA GLU A 50 -6.94 -0.49 4.57
C GLU A 50 -7.26 0.87 3.94
N ASP A 51 -6.54 1.93 4.31
CA ASP A 51 -6.68 3.25 3.70
C ASP A 51 -6.48 3.23 2.17
N LEU A 52 -5.48 2.47 1.69
CA LEU A 52 -5.23 2.32 0.26
C LEU A 52 -6.37 1.59 -0.45
N LEU A 53 -6.95 0.57 0.18
CA LEU A 53 -8.11 -0.12 -0.37
C LEU A 53 -9.32 0.82 -0.43
N HIS A 54 -9.64 1.51 0.66
CA HIS A 54 -10.79 2.42 0.71
C HIS A 54 -10.69 3.54 -0.32
N ARG A 55 -9.53 4.18 -0.45
CA ARG A 55 -9.32 5.24 -1.47
C ARG A 55 -9.40 4.73 -2.90
N ARG A 56 -9.02 3.47 -3.14
CA ARG A 56 -9.16 2.85 -4.47
C ARG A 56 -10.62 2.66 -4.85
N PHE A 57 -11.47 2.26 -3.89
CA PHE A 57 -12.90 2.06 -4.13
C PHE A 57 -13.70 3.35 -4.16
N GLU A 58 -13.26 4.41 -3.48
CA GLU A 58 -13.86 5.76 -3.62
C GLU A 58 -13.70 6.32 -5.03
N TYR A 59 -12.59 6.01 -5.72
CA TYR A 59 -12.35 6.44 -7.11
C TYR A 59 -13.05 5.56 -8.16
N GLU A 60 -13.31 4.29 -7.85
CA GLU A 60 -14.08 3.38 -8.72
C GLU A 60 -15.60 3.53 -8.54
N ALA A 61 -16.06 4.24 -7.50
CA ALA A 61 -17.47 4.60 -7.29
C ALA A 61 -17.92 5.84 -8.08
N ILE A 62 -17.13 6.32 -9.04
CA ILE A 62 -17.64 7.24 -10.07
C ILE A 62 -18.49 6.41 -11.03
N ASP A 63 -19.77 6.37 -10.69
CA ASP A 63 -20.86 5.75 -11.39
C ASP A 63 -20.93 6.31 -12.84
N TRP A 64 -20.61 5.46 -13.83
CA TRP A 64 -20.77 5.81 -15.25
C TRP A 64 -22.25 5.91 -15.68
N ASN A 65 -23.20 5.82 -14.74
CA ASN A 65 -24.63 5.92 -15.01
C ASN A 65 -25.23 7.33 -14.92
N THR A 66 -24.45 8.40 -14.66
CA THR A 66 -24.92 9.78 -14.90
C THR A 66 -24.52 10.26 -16.30
N THR A 67 -25.08 9.65 -17.33
CA THR A 67 -25.27 10.31 -18.63
C THR A 67 -26.59 9.84 -19.23
N THR A 68 -27.69 10.16 -18.53
CA THR A 68 -28.99 10.28 -19.17
C THR A 68 -29.63 11.57 -18.66
N ASP A 69 -29.93 12.43 -19.63
CA ASP A 69 -30.85 13.56 -19.60
C ASP A 69 -30.53 14.72 -18.65
N GLU A 70 -29.91 15.77 -19.22
CA GLU A 70 -30.45 17.13 -19.21
C GLU A 70 -29.57 18.06 -20.07
N ALA A 71 -29.95 18.20 -21.33
CA ALA A 71 -29.63 19.37 -22.14
C ALA A 71 -30.79 19.60 -23.12
N ASP A 72 -31.93 20.01 -22.56
CA ASP A 72 -32.91 20.81 -23.31
C ASP A 72 -32.23 22.10 -23.77
N LEU A 73 -32.13 22.29 -25.09
CA LEU A 73 -32.40 23.54 -25.84
C LEU A 73 -32.18 23.33 -27.35
#